data_AF-A0A9D6TQQ3-F1
#
_entry.id   AF-A0A9D6TQQ3-F1
#
_cell.length_a   1.000
_cell.length_b   1.000
_cell.length_c   1.000
_cell.angle_alpha   90.00
_cell.angle_beta   90.00
_cell.angle_gamma   90.00
#
_symmetry.space_group_name_H-M   'P 1'
#
loop_
_entity.id
_entity.type
_entity.pdbx_description
1 polymer ?
#
loop_
_entity_poly.entity_id
_entity_poly.type
_entity_poly.pdbx_seq_one_letter_code
_entity_poly.pdbx_strand_id
1 'polypeptide(L)'
;MNDTPPEVDRKYRELLLERSGEARLKMGCSMHATAQALVRASVLARHPTASAAALRRELFLRFYARDYDAEARERILARLEGSRVG
;
A
#
# COMPACT_ATOMS: atom_id res chain seq x y z
N MET A 1 -15.97 -8.50 -5.86
CA MET A 1 -16.77 -7.45 -6.51
C MET A 1 -16.19 -7.32 -7.91
N ASN A 2 -16.84 -7.93 -8.90
CA ASN A 2 -16.43 -7.87 -10.30
C ASN A 2 -17.62 -7.30 -11.07
N ASP A 3 -17.99 -6.07 -10.69
CA ASP A 3 -19.07 -5.31 -11.34
C ASP A 3 -18.61 -4.73 -12.68
N THR A 4 -17.38 -5.04 -13.08
CA THR A 4 -16.81 -4.70 -14.38
C THR A 4 -17.06 -5.84 -15.37
N PRO A 5 -17.84 -5.61 -16.44
CA PRO A 5 -18.04 -6.61 -17.48
C PRO A 5 -16.71 -7.02 -18.16
N PRO A 6 -16.54 -8.29 -18.57
CA PRO A 6 -15.28 -8.79 -19.14
C PRO A 6 -14.77 -7.99 -20.35
N GLU A 7 -15.66 -7.47 -21.18
CA GLU A 7 -15.33 -6.66 -22.34
C GLU A 7 -14.72 -5.30 -21.97
N VAL A 8 -15.20 -4.68 -20.88
CA VAL A 8 -14.65 -3.42 -20.36
C VAL A 8 -13.26 -3.68 -19.78
N ASP A 9 -13.11 -4.79 -19.05
CA ASP A 9 -11.85 -5.21 -18.45
C ASP A 9 -10.78 -5.51 -19.53
N ARG A 10 -11.18 -6.15 -20.63
CA ARG A 10 -10.32 -6.37 -21.80
C ARG A 10 -9.93 -5.04 -22.45
N LYS A 11 -10.89 -4.15 -22.70
CA LYS A 11 -10.62 -2.85 -23.33
C LYS A 11 -9.66 -2.00 -22.50
N TYR A 12 -9.83 -2.01 -21.18
CA TYR A 12 -8.92 -1.33 -20.27
C TYR A 12 -7.49 -1.88 -20.35
N ARG A 13 -7.33 -3.21 -20.39
CA ARG A 13 -6.00 -3.84 -20.57
C ARG A 13 -5.34 -3.45 -21.89
N GLU A 14 -6.09 -3.43 -23.00
CA GLU A 14 -5.58 -2.97 -24.30
C GLU A 14 -5.04 -1.54 -24.22
N LEU A 15 -5.83 -0.60 -23.67
CA LEU A 15 -5.43 0.80 -23.50
C LEU A 15 -4.21 0.98 -22.58
N LEU A 16 -4.04 0.11 -21.59
CA LEU A 16 -2.83 0.11 -20.75
C LEU A 16 -1.60 -0.37 -21.52
N LEU A 17 -1.75 -1.41 -22.35
CA LEU A 17 -0.64 -2.00 -23.11
C LEU A 17 -0.19 -1.12 -24.27
N GLU A 18 -1.07 -0.27 -24.82
CA GLU A 18 -0.73 0.77 -25.80
C GLU A 18 0.25 1.82 -25.25
N ARG A 19 0.32 2.00 -23.92
CA ARG A 19 1.27 2.93 -23.28
C ARG A 19 2.68 2.36 -23.27
N SER A 20 3.68 3.23 -23.20
CA SER A 20 5.06 2.80 -22.96
C SER A 20 5.21 2.14 -21.58
N GLY A 21 6.22 1.27 -21.44
CA GLY A 21 6.54 0.65 -20.16
C GLY A 21 6.84 1.68 -19.06
N GLU A 22 7.56 2.76 -19.41
CA GLU A 22 7.83 3.88 -18.50
C GLU A 22 6.55 4.56 -18.03
N ALA A 23 5.60 4.83 -18.94
CA ALA A 23 4.33 5.45 -18.59
C ALA A 23 3.53 4.56 -17.62
N ARG A 24 3.49 3.24 -17.86
CA ARG A 24 2.84 2.30 -16.95
C ARG A 24 3.51 2.27 -15.57
N LEU A 25 4.84 2.32 -15.51
CA LEU A 25 5.57 2.38 -14.24
C LEU A 25 5.21 3.64 -13.44
N LYS A 26 5.22 4.82 -14.10
CA LYS A 26 4.82 6.09 -13.47
C LYS A 26 3.39 6.04 -12.93
N MET A 27 2.46 5.45 -13.69
CA MET A 27 1.09 5.24 -13.23
C MET A 27 1.04 4.38 -11.96
N GLY A 28 1.73 3.24 -11.94
CA GLY A 28 1.81 2.37 -10.76
C GLY A 28 2.40 3.10 -9.54
N CYS A 29 3.48 3.85 -9.71
CA CYS A 29 4.08 4.64 -8.64
C CYS A 29 3.13 5.72 -8.11
N SER A 30 2.43 6.44 -9.00
CA SER A 30 1.47 7.47 -8.62
C SER A 30 0.27 6.90 -7.85
N MET A 31 -0.27 5.78 -8.31
CA MET A 31 -1.35 5.06 -7.61
C MET A 31 -0.90 4.59 -6.23
N HIS A 32 0.30 4.02 -6.13
CA HIS A 32 0.85 3.58 -4.85
C HIS A 32 1.05 4.74 -3.86
N ALA A 33 1.63 5.86 -4.32
CA ALA A 33 1.79 7.05 -3.51
C ALA A 33 0.45 7.60 -3.01
N THR A 34 -0.57 7.60 -3.87
CA THR A 34 -1.93 8.02 -3.52
C THR A 34 -2.53 7.10 -2.45
N ALA A 35 -2.40 5.78 -2.61
CA ALA A 35 -2.88 4.82 -1.63
C ALA A 35 -2.20 5.02 -0.26
N GLN A 36 -0.89 5.24 -0.23
CA GLN A 36 -0.17 5.55 1.03
C GLN A 36 -0.64 6.86 1.66
N ALA A 37 -0.90 7.90 0.86
CA ALA A 37 -1.40 9.19 1.36
C ALA A 37 -2.76 9.04 2.03
N LEU A 38 -3.68 8.27 1.44
CA LEU A 38 -5.00 7.98 2.01
C LEU A 38 -4.89 7.25 3.36
N VAL A 39 -4.01 6.25 3.48
CA VAL A 39 -3.79 5.55 4.75
C VAL A 39 -3.26 6.50 5.81
N ARG A 40 -2.23 7.31 5.48
CA ARG A 40 -1.68 8.31 6.42
C ARG A 40 -2.74 9.30 6.89
N ALA A 41 -3.54 9.83 5.96
CA ALA A 41 -4.61 10.76 6.27
C ALA A 41 -5.66 10.12 7.20
N SER A 42 -6.05 8.87 6.94
CA SER A 42 -6.99 8.11 7.79
C SER A 42 -6.44 7.87 9.21
N VAL A 43 -5.14 7.63 9.36
CA VAL A 43 -4.50 7.47 10.68
C VAL A 43 -4.46 8.80 11.41
N LEU A 44 -4.00 9.87 10.75
CA LEU A 44 -3.90 11.21 11.35
C LEU A 44 -5.26 11.79 11.71
N ALA A 45 -6.31 11.48 10.95
CA ALA A 45 -7.68 11.88 11.29
C ALA A 45 -8.16 11.29 12.63
N ARG A 46 -7.71 10.08 12.99
CA ARG A 46 -8.04 9.41 14.26
C ARG A 46 -7.05 9.74 15.37
N HIS A 47 -5.78 9.93 15.01
CA HIS A 47 -4.68 10.18 15.92
C HIS A 47 -3.81 11.34 15.38
N PRO A 48 -4.20 12.61 15.63
CA PRO A 48 -3.53 13.77 15.03
C PRO A 48 -2.04 13.89 15.38
N THR A 49 -1.62 13.32 16.50
CA THR A 49 -0.24 13.32 17.00
C THR A 49 0.51 12.01 16.71
N ALA A 50 0.00 11.16 15.81
CA ALA A 50 0.64 9.90 15.48
C ALA A 50 2.09 10.11 15.01
N SER A 51 3.01 9.35 15.61
CA SER A 51 4.43 9.42 15.26
C SER A 51 4.69 8.84 13.86
N ALA A 52 5.85 9.18 13.29
CA ALA A 52 6.29 8.57 12.02
C ALA A 52 6.39 7.03 12.11
N ALA A 53 6.74 6.49 13.28
CA ALA A 53 6.77 5.05 13.52
C ALA A 53 5.37 4.42 13.45
N ALA A 54 4.39 5.05 14.11
CA ALA A 54 2.99 4.63 14.04
C ALA A 54 2.45 4.66 12.60
N LEU A 55 2.79 5.69 11.82
CA LEU A 55 2.39 5.76 10.40
C LEU A 55 3.02 4.63 9.57
N ARG A 56 4.31 4.31 9.77
CA ARG A 56 4.97 3.19 9.08
C ARG A 56 4.37 1.84 9.44
N ARG A 57 4.05 1.64 10.72
CA ARG A 57 3.36 0.45 11.23
C ARG A 57 2.02 0.24 10.52
N GLU A 58 1.19 1.28 10.46
CA GLU A 58 -0.12 1.21 9.80
C GLU A 58 -0.01 0.95 8.29
N LEU A 59 0.98 1.57 7.62
CA LEU A 59 1.27 1.28 6.21
C LEU A 59 1.67 -0.19 6.01
N PHE A 60 2.55 -0.73 6.86
CA PHE A 60 2.94 -2.14 6.81
C PHE A 60 1.73 -3.07 6.98
N LEU A 61 0.92 -2.84 8.02
CA LEU A 61 -0.26 -3.65 8.29
C LEU A 61 -1.27 -3.62 7.15
N ARG A 62 -1.42 -2.47 6.49
CA ARG A 62 -2.39 -2.29 5.40
C ARG A 62 -1.96 -2.92 4.09
N PHE A 63 -0.69 -2.78 3.73
CA PHE A 63 -0.21 -3.15 2.39
C PHE A 63 0.54 -4.48 2.33
N TYR A 64 1.21 -4.88 3.40
CA TYR A 64 2.21 -5.95 3.33
C TYR A 64 2.02 -7.06 4.36
N ALA A 65 1.33 -6.83 5.48
CA ALA A 65 1.27 -7.81 6.55
C ALA A 65 0.75 -9.19 6.10
N ARG A 66 -0.16 -9.25 5.13
CA ARG A 66 -0.71 -10.52 4.62
C ARG A 66 0.32 -11.40 3.90
N ASP A 67 1.42 -10.81 3.45
CA ASP A 67 2.50 -11.51 2.73
C ASP A 67 3.48 -12.21 3.67
N TYR A 68 3.33 -12.00 4.99
CA TYR A 68 4.20 -12.55 6.03
C TYR A 68 3.42 -13.46 6.97
N ASP A 69 4.08 -14.42 7.61
CA ASP A 69 3.51 -15.16 8.74
C ASP A 69 3.51 -14.32 10.03
N ALA A 70 2.95 -14.86 11.12
CA ALA A 70 2.85 -14.14 12.38
C ALA A 70 4.23 -13.77 12.96
N GLU A 71 5.21 -14.68 12.92
CA GLU A 71 6.55 -14.44 13.47
C GLU A 71 7.27 -13.32 12.72
N ALA A 72 7.25 -13.35 11.39
CA ALA A 72 7.86 -12.33 10.55
C ALA A 72 7.16 -10.97 10.72
N ARG A 73 5.83 -10.93 10.84
CA ARG A 73 5.08 -9.69 11.12
C ARG A 73 5.55 -9.05 12.42
N GLU A 74 5.62 -9.81 13.51
CA GLU A 74 6.04 -9.28 14.82
C GLU A 74 7.45 -8.70 14.78
N ARG A 75 8.40 -9.40 14.14
CA ARG A 75 9.77 -8.88 13.97
C ARG A 75 9.82 -7.57 13.19
N ILE A 76 9.04 -7.46 12.12
CA ILE A 76 8.96 -6.24 11.30
C ILE A 76 8.35 -5.10 12.12
N LEU A 77 7.24 -5.34 12.82
CA LEU A 77 6.56 -4.34 13.63
C LEU A 77 7.48 -3.79 14.73
N ALA A 78 8.15 -4.67 15.47
CA ALA A 78 9.12 -4.27 16.48
C ALA A 78 10.21 -3.35 15.90
N ARG A 79 10.74 -3.71 14.72
CA ARG A 79 11.76 -2.89 14.04
C ARG A 79 11.23 -1.52 13.61
N LEU A 80 9.99 -1.44 13.14
CA LEU A 80 9.35 -0.19 12.71
C LEU A 80 9.05 0.75 13.89
N GLU A 81 8.74 0.19 15.05
CA GLU A 81 8.46 0.88 16.32
C GLU A 81 9.75 1.29 17.06
N GLY A 82 10.92 0.80 16.64
CA GLY A 82 12.21 1.11 17.26
C GLY A 82 12.60 0.15 18.39
N SER A 83 11.82 -0.90 18.62
CA SER A 83 12.12 -1.97 19.56
C SER A 83 13.10 -2.96 18.91
N ARG A 84 14.25 -3.20 19.57
CA ARG A 84 15.12 -4.32 19.19
C ARG A 84 14.42 -5.61 19.65
N VAL A 85 14.14 -6.52 18.71
CA VAL A 85 13.88 -7.92 19.05
C VAL A 85 15.23 -8.51 19.46
N GLY A 86 15.38 -8.86 20.73
CA GLY A 86 16.55 -9.52 21.28
C GLY A 86 16.54 -11.02 21.00
#